data_AF-A0A1F8PVN8-F1
#
_entry.id   AF-A0A1F8PVN8-F1
#
_cell.length_a   1.000
_cell.length_b   1.000
_cell.length_c   1.000
_cell.angle_alpha   90.00
_cell.angle_beta   90.00
_cell.angle_gamma   90.00
#
_symmetry.space_group_name_H-M   'P 1'
#
loop_
_entity.id
_entity.type
_entity.pdbx_description
1 polymer ?
#
loop_
_entity_poly.entity_id
_entity_poly.type
_entity_poly.pdbx_seq_one_letter_code
_entity_poly.pdbx_strand_id
1 'polypeptide(L)'
;MDSTLSTKNIPSVADVERIAALNDPVIRNLLITQCYHELSSILTGRTRLNANWCTFATWASKQAGQSIRKEDLARTLERMFTTAPSTVQAAEEVAASAPRIGASRNPQETQALVWKLLNPIDAIGRSSEAVSRGNKKVFEEIGREFARFYATCLNDAAYDAEKITRFCDELRPGDPPEGQSYLRQAFTRYYQALFESDAKRCAELLLLANIEIGFHEQTRLQPEIAEALEVSLVDPAQLTRLLVGASLPFLGWPFSLGLFALRLLRGPSRLELAIGKLVAETQQQIRLLITEHMMTIGLPGGEALHLGQDLRAEYPPPLQQITHPDLRSLLDQVDPTPDSLHESGAMDWSNLPERLHFIVDMFRGYQQTQDLFRSPFTPKQTESLKAGQLPGGSF
;
A
#
# COMPACT_ATOMS: atom_id res chain seq x y z
N MET A 1 38.37 -1.03 -6.97
CA MET A 1 38.68 -0.06 -5.90
C MET A 1 38.22 1.30 -6.38
N ASP A 2 36.98 1.67 -6.06
CA ASP A 2 36.52 3.05 -6.09
C ASP A 2 36.05 3.36 -4.67
N SER A 3 36.99 3.81 -3.85
CA SER A 3 36.82 4.16 -2.45
C SER A 3 36.33 5.61 -2.33
N THR A 4 35.14 5.88 -2.87
CA THR A 4 34.42 7.13 -2.63
C THR A 4 32.99 6.82 -2.22
N LEU A 5 32.87 6.12 -1.09
CA LEU A 5 31.73 6.35 -0.20
C LEU A 5 31.83 7.81 0.25
N SER A 6 31.35 8.73 -0.60
CA SER A 6 30.88 10.05 -0.19
C SER A 6 30.18 9.86 1.14
N THR A 7 30.53 10.66 2.14
CA THR A 7 29.96 10.65 3.50
C THR A 7 28.44 10.65 3.40
N LYS A 8 27.84 9.45 3.27
CA LYS A 8 26.40 9.26 3.11
C LYS A 8 25.83 9.66 4.45
N ASN A 9 25.17 10.82 4.46
CA ASN A 9 24.46 11.30 5.64
C ASN A 9 23.49 10.18 6.05
N ILE A 10 23.75 9.53 7.18
CA ILE A 10 22.89 8.48 7.73
C ILE A 10 21.56 9.17 8.07
N PRO A 11 20.41 8.73 7.53
CA PRO A 11 19.14 9.35 7.85
C PRO A 11 18.93 9.38 9.36
N SER A 12 18.71 10.58 9.90
CA SER A 12 18.54 10.79 11.33
C SER A 12 17.06 10.69 11.73
N VAL A 13 16.79 10.55 13.03
CA VAL A 13 15.42 10.66 13.57
C VAL A 13 14.78 12.00 13.18
N ALA A 14 15.56 13.09 13.17
CA ALA A 14 15.08 14.40 12.75
C ALA A 14 14.73 14.46 11.25
N ASP A 15 15.43 13.71 10.39
CA ASP A 15 15.07 13.60 8.97
C ASP A 15 13.74 12.88 8.79
N VAL A 16 13.52 11.78 9.52
CA VAL A 16 12.26 11.02 9.51
C VAL A 16 11.11 11.91 9.95
N GLU A 17 11.26 12.61 11.09
CA GLU A 17 10.25 13.53 11.63
C GLU A 17 9.94 14.68 10.66
N ARG A 18 10.98 15.28 10.05
CA ARG A 18 10.82 16.34 9.05
C ARG A 18 10.07 15.86 7.81
N ILE A 19 10.41 14.68 7.28
CA ILE A 19 9.73 14.10 6.11
C ILE A 19 8.27 13.79 6.46
N ALA A 20 8.02 13.15 7.60
CA ALA A 20 6.67 12.79 8.03
C ALA A 20 5.77 14.01 8.25
N ALA A 21 6.32 15.13 8.72
CA ALA A 21 5.60 16.38 8.95
C ALA A 21 5.18 17.13 7.66
N LEU A 22 5.62 16.69 6.48
CA LEU A 22 5.23 17.32 5.22
C LEU A 22 3.73 17.12 4.93
N ASN A 23 3.02 18.21 4.64
CA ASN A 23 1.60 18.20 4.33
C ASN A 23 1.30 17.59 2.95
N ASP A 24 2.15 17.85 1.96
CA ASP A 24 1.99 17.31 0.60
C ASP A 24 2.25 15.79 0.62
N PRO A 25 1.23 14.94 0.38
CA PRO A 25 1.37 13.50 0.44
C PRO A 25 2.26 12.94 -0.68
N VAL A 26 2.38 13.63 -1.83
CA VAL A 26 3.19 13.19 -2.96
C VAL A 26 4.66 13.37 -2.64
N ILE A 27 5.09 14.60 -2.33
CA ILE A 27 6.49 14.87 -1.96
C ILE A 27 6.89 14.07 -0.72
N ARG A 28 5.99 13.96 0.28
CA ARG A 28 6.21 13.13 1.47
C ARG A 28 6.50 11.69 1.09
N ASN A 29 5.66 11.04 0.28
CA ASN A 29 5.87 9.64 -0.10
C ASN A 29 7.16 9.44 -0.92
N LEU A 30 7.51 10.37 -1.81
CA LEU A 30 8.77 10.28 -2.57
C LEU A 30 9.98 10.35 -1.64
N LEU A 31 9.95 11.25 -0.64
CA LEU A 31 11.00 11.35 0.37
C LEU A 31 11.03 10.13 1.31
N ILE A 32 9.88 9.58 1.70
CA ILE A 32 9.80 8.32 2.46
C ILE A 32 10.48 7.19 1.67
N THR A 33 10.14 7.04 0.39
CA THR A 33 10.71 6.04 -0.52
C THR A 33 12.23 6.18 -0.62
N GLN A 34 12.72 7.40 -0.81
CA GLN A 34 14.16 7.69 -0.85
C GLN A 34 14.84 7.38 0.50
N CYS A 35 14.20 7.73 1.62
CA CYS A 35 14.75 7.50 2.95
C CYS A 35 14.85 6.00 3.25
N TYR A 36 13.86 5.19 2.88
CA TYR A 36 13.96 3.73 2.99
C TYR A 36 15.12 3.17 2.18
N HIS A 37 15.35 3.67 0.96
CA HIS A 37 16.48 3.23 0.15
C HIS A 37 17.83 3.58 0.81
N GLU A 38 17.95 4.77 1.39
CA GLU A 38 19.14 5.22 2.11
C GLU A 38 19.38 4.35 3.36
N LEU A 39 18.33 4.12 4.16
CA LEU A 39 18.38 3.24 5.34
C LEU A 39 18.77 1.81 4.95
N SER A 40 18.17 1.28 3.88
CA SER A 40 18.46 -0.04 3.34
C SER A 40 19.94 -0.16 2.95
N SER A 41 20.43 0.77 2.15
CA SER A 41 21.79 0.75 1.59
C SER A 41 22.87 0.71 2.68
N ILE A 42 22.63 1.39 3.80
CA ILE A 42 23.56 1.46 4.93
C ILE A 42 23.72 0.09 5.59
N LEU A 43 22.61 -0.57 5.93
CA LEU A 43 22.64 -1.87 6.60
C LEU A 43 23.11 -2.98 5.67
N THR A 44 22.66 -2.99 4.41
CA THR A 44 23.11 -3.93 3.37
C THR A 44 24.64 -3.92 3.20
N GLY A 45 25.28 -2.75 3.35
CA GLY A 45 26.73 -2.61 3.32
C GLY A 45 27.46 -3.34 4.47
N ARG A 46 26.75 -3.69 5.55
CA ARG A 46 27.28 -4.44 6.69
C ARG A 46 26.80 -5.89 6.77
N THR A 47 25.77 -6.28 6.02
CA THR A 47 25.09 -7.58 6.15
C THR A 47 25.20 -8.46 4.90
N ARG A 48 26.32 -8.36 4.16
CA ARG A 48 26.66 -9.20 3.00
C ARG A 48 25.62 -9.18 1.87
N LEU A 49 25.07 -8.00 1.55
CA LEU A 49 24.10 -7.84 0.46
C LEU A 49 22.79 -8.64 0.65
N ASN A 50 22.40 -8.94 1.89
CA ASN A 50 21.04 -9.41 2.18
C ASN A 50 20.08 -8.22 2.27
N ALA A 51 18.90 -8.36 1.68
CA ALA A 51 17.81 -7.41 1.80
C ALA A 51 17.33 -7.35 3.26
N ASN A 52 17.21 -6.12 3.78
CA ASN A 52 16.57 -5.86 5.06
C ASN A 52 15.16 -5.33 4.82
N TRP A 53 14.39 -5.12 5.88
CA TRP A 53 13.00 -4.67 5.76
C TRP A 53 12.91 -3.33 5.00
N CYS A 54 13.83 -2.38 5.19
CA CYS A 54 13.84 -1.12 4.43
C CYS A 54 14.07 -1.34 2.93
N THR A 55 14.74 -2.43 2.52
CA THR A 55 14.89 -2.80 1.10
C THR A 55 13.52 -3.04 0.48
N PHE A 56 12.68 -3.87 1.11
CA PHE A 56 11.33 -4.14 0.65
C PHE A 56 10.41 -2.92 0.79
N ALA A 57 10.52 -2.19 1.91
CA ALA A 57 9.74 -0.98 2.16
C ALA A 57 9.98 0.12 1.12
N THR A 58 11.17 0.18 0.52
CA THR A 58 11.46 1.09 -0.60
C THR A 58 10.50 0.84 -1.78
N TRP A 59 10.34 -0.42 -2.18
CA TRP A 59 9.53 -0.78 -3.35
C TRP A 59 8.04 -0.75 -3.04
N ALA A 60 7.64 -1.19 -1.84
CA ALA A 60 6.26 -1.05 -1.36
C ALA A 60 5.85 0.43 -1.27
N SER A 61 6.70 1.31 -0.74
CA SER A 61 6.45 2.76 -0.68
C SER A 61 6.40 3.40 -2.08
N LYS A 62 7.22 2.92 -3.01
CA LYS A 62 7.18 3.38 -4.41
C LYS A 62 5.86 3.02 -5.08
N GLN A 63 5.37 1.80 -4.88
CA GLN A 63 4.07 1.35 -5.34
C GLN A 63 2.93 2.17 -4.70
N ALA A 64 2.98 2.38 -3.38
CA ALA A 64 2.02 3.24 -2.67
C ALA A 64 1.98 4.65 -3.26
N GLY A 65 3.12 5.17 -3.71
CA GLY A 65 3.22 6.45 -4.41
C GLY A 65 2.34 6.56 -5.65
N GLN A 66 2.20 5.48 -6.42
CA GLN A 66 1.33 5.46 -7.60
C GLN A 66 -0.14 5.66 -7.21
N SER A 67 -0.60 5.01 -6.13
CA SER A 67 -1.95 5.19 -5.59
C SER A 67 -2.16 6.61 -5.05
N ILE A 68 -1.14 7.18 -4.40
CA ILE A 68 -1.19 8.54 -3.85
C ILE A 68 -1.34 9.60 -4.95
N ARG A 69 -0.67 9.41 -6.09
CA ARG A 69 -0.72 10.35 -7.22
C ARG A 69 -2.03 10.31 -8.00
N LYS A 70 -2.78 9.20 -7.98
CA LYS A 70 -4.06 9.02 -8.70
C LYS A 70 -3.98 9.19 -10.23
N GLU A 71 -2.79 9.42 -10.79
CA GLU A 71 -2.56 9.92 -12.16
C GLU A 71 -3.05 8.96 -13.25
N ASP A 72 -3.01 7.67 -13.00
CA ASP A 72 -3.45 6.63 -13.95
C ASP A 72 -4.83 6.06 -13.62
N LEU A 73 -5.23 6.06 -12.35
CA LEU A 73 -6.50 5.50 -11.90
C LEU A 73 -7.72 6.30 -12.40
N ALA A 74 -7.67 7.63 -12.34
CA ALA A 74 -8.81 8.46 -12.75
C ALA A 74 -9.09 8.36 -14.26
N ARG A 75 -8.04 8.42 -15.09
CA ARG A 75 -8.16 8.30 -16.55
C ARG A 75 -8.60 6.90 -16.98
N THR A 76 -8.11 5.87 -16.29
CA THR A 76 -8.50 4.48 -16.54
C THR A 76 -9.96 4.26 -16.17
N LEU A 77 -10.40 4.81 -15.05
CA LEU A 77 -11.80 4.69 -14.61
C LEU A 77 -12.78 5.43 -15.54
N GLU A 78 -12.44 6.63 -15.99
CA GLU A 78 -13.26 7.37 -16.96
C GLU A 78 -13.39 6.62 -18.29
N ARG A 79 -12.29 6.02 -18.77
CA ARG A 79 -12.32 5.13 -19.94
C ARG A 79 -13.19 3.91 -19.68
N MET A 80 -13.00 3.21 -18.56
CA MET A 80 -13.81 2.03 -18.22
C MET A 80 -15.31 2.37 -18.17
N PHE A 81 -15.70 3.51 -17.59
CA PHE A 81 -17.09 3.94 -17.55
C PHE A 81 -17.71 4.18 -18.93
N THR A 82 -16.89 4.63 -19.88
CA THR A 82 -17.33 4.95 -21.25
C THR A 82 -17.18 3.78 -22.23
N THR A 83 -16.38 2.75 -21.91
CA THR A 83 -16.10 1.63 -22.83
C THR A 83 -16.55 0.26 -22.32
N ALA A 84 -16.71 0.05 -21.02
CA ALA A 84 -17.11 -1.24 -20.47
C ALA A 84 -18.57 -1.55 -20.84
N PRO A 85 -18.87 -2.66 -21.54
CA PRO A 85 -20.22 -2.94 -22.04
C PRO A 85 -21.31 -2.90 -20.96
N SER A 86 -21.01 -3.43 -19.75
CA SER A 86 -21.99 -3.45 -18.66
C SER A 86 -22.28 -2.05 -18.10
N THR A 87 -21.26 -1.20 -17.98
CA THR A 87 -21.40 0.17 -17.48
C THR A 87 -22.06 1.08 -18.51
N VAL A 88 -21.70 0.92 -19.80
CA VAL A 88 -22.34 1.63 -20.92
C VAL A 88 -23.82 1.27 -20.99
N GLN A 89 -24.16 -0.03 -20.95
CA GLN A 89 -25.56 -0.47 -20.97
C GLN A 89 -26.34 0.05 -19.76
N ALA A 90 -25.77 0.01 -18.56
CA ALA A 90 -26.42 0.55 -17.36
C ALA A 90 -26.63 2.08 -17.45
N ALA A 91 -25.67 2.82 -18.02
CA ALA A 91 -25.80 4.26 -18.26
C ALA A 91 -26.88 4.58 -19.31
N GLU A 92 -26.99 3.77 -20.37
CA GLU A 92 -28.04 3.87 -21.38
C GLU A 92 -29.43 3.59 -20.78
N GLU A 93 -29.56 2.62 -19.88
CA GLU A 93 -30.82 2.33 -19.16
C GLU A 93 -31.28 3.53 -18.30
N VAL A 94 -30.34 4.21 -17.65
CA VAL A 94 -30.59 5.46 -16.91
C VAL A 94 -31.03 6.57 -17.87
N ALA A 95 -30.29 6.78 -18.97
CA ALA A 95 -30.60 7.79 -19.97
C ALA A 95 -31.95 7.55 -20.67
N ALA A 96 -32.34 6.30 -20.93
CA ALA A 96 -33.63 5.94 -21.51
C ALA A 96 -34.80 6.15 -20.51
N SER A 97 -34.51 6.13 -19.21
CA SER A 97 -35.49 6.32 -18.15
C SER A 97 -35.67 7.79 -17.73
N ALA A 98 -34.67 8.64 -17.98
CA ALA A 98 -34.62 10.04 -17.56
C ALA A 98 -35.64 10.99 -18.26
N PRO A 99 -35.95 10.87 -19.57
CA PRO A 99 -36.94 11.74 -20.22
C PRO A 99 -38.36 11.61 -19.64
N ARG A 100 -38.67 10.48 -18.99
CA ARG A 100 -39.98 10.23 -18.36
C ARG A 100 -40.20 11.05 -17.07
N ILE A 101 -39.17 11.74 -16.58
CA ILE A 101 -39.20 12.60 -15.39
C ILE A 101 -38.79 14.06 -15.69
N GLY A 102 -38.74 14.46 -16.96
CA GLY A 102 -38.46 15.85 -17.35
C GLY A 102 -36.97 16.22 -17.49
N ALA A 103 -36.05 15.24 -17.43
CA ALA A 103 -34.63 15.46 -17.74
C ALA A 103 -34.40 15.77 -19.23
N SER A 104 -33.20 16.30 -19.54
CA SER A 104 -32.77 16.58 -20.93
C SER A 104 -33.04 15.38 -21.84
N ARG A 105 -33.54 15.63 -23.06
CA ARG A 105 -33.73 14.58 -24.09
C ARG A 105 -32.40 14.09 -24.67
N ASN A 106 -31.28 14.69 -24.29
CA ASN A 106 -29.95 14.31 -24.75
C ASN A 106 -29.33 13.23 -23.84
N PRO A 107 -29.11 12.00 -24.33
CA PRO A 107 -28.47 10.93 -23.56
C PRO A 107 -27.06 11.28 -23.08
N GLN A 108 -26.29 12.03 -23.88
CA GLN A 108 -24.90 12.38 -23.54
C GLN A 108 -24.83 13.35 -22.36
N GLU A 109 -25.73 14.33 -22.29
CA GLU A 109 -25.83 15.26 -21.15
C GLU A 109 -26.24 14.54 -19.87
N THR A 110 -27.17 13.58 -19.99
CA THR A 110 -27.60 12.76 -18.85
C THR A 110 -26.46 11.89 -18.34
N GLN A 111 -25.67 11.28 -19.22
CA GLN A 111 -24.51 10.48 -18.85
C GLN A 111 -23.43 11.34 -18.17
N ALA A 112 -23.14 12.54 -18.68
CA ALA A 112 -22.19 13.46 -18.07
C ALA A 112 -22.64 13.92 -16.67
N LEU A 113 -23.94 14.19 -16.49
CA LEU A 113 -24.51 14.53 -15.18
C LEU A 113 -24.44 13.36 -14.20
N VAL A 114 -24.77 12.15 -14.65
CA VAL A 114 -24.68 10.92 -13.85
C VAL A 114 -23.25 10.66 -13.40
N TRP A 115 -22.27 10.78 -14.29
CA TRP A 115 -20.84 10.68 -13.95
C TRP A 115 -20.42 11.69 -12.88
N LYS A 116 -20.82 12.96 -13.07
CA LYS A 116 -20.55 14.04 -12.12
C LYS A 116 -21.15 13.77 -10.74
N LEU A 117 -22.36 13.21 -10.68
CA LEU A 117 -23.06 12.93 -9.43
C LEU A 117 -22.63 11.63 -8.75
N LEU A 118 -22.21 10.61 -9.52
CA LEU A 118 -21.57 9.39 -9.01
C LEU A 118 -20.26 9.71 -8.28
N ASN A 119 -19.56 10.77 -8.71
CA ASN A 119 -18.26 11.21 -8.24
C ASN A 119 -17.29 10.07 -7.88
N PRO A 120 -16.98 9.18 -8.83
CA PRO A 120 -16.20 7.99 -8.54
C PRO A 120 -14.72 8.29 -8.22
N ILE A 121 -14.26 9.50 -8.52
CA ILE A 121 -12.94 10.01 -8.16
C ILE A 121 -12.80 10.13 -6.63
N ASP A 122 -13.88 10.41 -5.89
CA ASP A 122 -13.84 10.47 -4.43
C ASP A 122 -13.54 9.10 -3.80
N ALA A 123 -14.05 8.01 -4.38
CA ALA A 123 -13.76 6.65 -3.91
C ALA A 123 -12.27 6.31 -4.06
N ILE A 124 -11.66 6.64 -5.22
CA ILE A 124 -10.21 6.56 -5.42
C ILE A 124 -9.48 7.49 -4.44
N GLY A 125 -10.06 8.68 -4.17
CA GLY A 125 -9.56 9.65 -3.21
C GLY A 125 -9.39 9.07 -1.81
N ARG A 126 -10.43 8.42 -1.28
CA ARG A 126 -10.41 7.78 0.04
C ARG A 126 -9.38 6.65 0.12
N SER A 127 -9.33 5.78 -0.89
CA SER A 127 -8.34 4.70 -0.95
C SER A 127 -6.90 5.26 -0.96
N SER A 128 -6.66 6.26 -1.79
CA SER A 128 -5.38 6.98 -1.90
C SER A 128 -4.96 7.64 -0.57
N GLU A 129 -5.91 8.25 0.14
CA GLU A 129 -5.67 8.84 1.46
C GLU A 129 -5.36 7.79 2.53
N ALA A 130 -6.07 6.66 2.54
CA ALA A 130 -5.81 5.54 3.43
C ALA A 130 -4.39 4.97 3.22
N VAL A 131 -4.00 4.73 1.97
CA VAL A 131 -2.63 4.31 1.60
C VAL A 131 -1.59 5.34 2.06
N SER A 132 -1.84 6.63 1.84
CA SER A 132 -0.93 7.70 2.28
C SER A 132 -0.75 7.73 3.80
N ARG A 133 -1.84 7.58 4.56
CA ARG A 133 -1.80 7.52 6.02
C ARG A 133 -1.08 6.27 6.51
N GLY A 134 -1.34 5.11 5.92
CA GLY A 134 -0.67 3.85 6.24
C GLY A 134 0.85 3.94 6.04
N ASN A 135 1.29 4.39 4.86
CA ASN A 135 2.73 4.53 4.57
C ASN A 135 3.42 5.53 5.51
N LYS A 136 2.76 6.66 5.82
CA LYS A 136 3.26 7.64 6.78
C LYS A 136 3.37 7.05 8.19
N LYS A 137 2.33 6.36 8.67
CA LYS A 137 2.26 5.72 10.00
C LYS A 137 3.38 4.70 10.20
N VAL A 138 3.68 3.89 9.18
CA VAL A 138 4.78 2.92 9.22
C VAL A 138 6.12 3.64 9.24
N PHE A 139 6.31 4.66 8.41
CA PHE A 139 7.56 5.42 8.36
C PHE A 139 7.87 6.15 9.68
N GLU A 140 6.86 6.78 10.28
CA GLU A 140 6.97 7.49 11.56
C GLU A 140 7.38 6.59 12.73
N GLU A 141 7.06 5.30 12.66
CA GLU A 141 7.46 4.32 13.67
C GLU A 141 8.70 3.54 13.21
N ILE A 142 8.57 2.67 12.22
CA ILE A 142 9.61 1.70 11.85
C ILE A 142 10.80 2.42 11.23
N GLY A 143 10.56 3.37 10.32
CA GLY A 143 11.63 4.19 9.73
C GLY A 143 12.41 4.99 10.78
N ARG A 144 11.69 5.56 11.77
CA ARG A 144 12.28 6.24 12.92
C ARG A 144 13.15 5.31 13.76
N GLU A 145 12.68 4.10 14.04
CA GLU A 145 13.43 3.13 14.84
C GLU A 145 14.69 2.63 14.13
N PHE A 146 14.67 2.47 12.80
CA PHE A 146 15.89 2.21 12.02
C PHE A 146 16.90 3.38 12.13
N ALA A 147 16.44 4.62 12.01
CA ALA A 147 17.31 5.79 12.18
C ALA A 147 17.92 5.87 13.59
N ARG A 148 17.11 5.60 14.63
CA ARG A 148 17.58 5.53 16.03
C ARG A 148 18.57 4.39 16.24
N PHE A 149 18.29 3.22 15.69
CA PHE A 149 19.16 2.05 15.73
C PHE A 149 20.51 2.37 15.09
N TYR A 150 20.52 3.05 13.94
CA TYR A 150 21.77 3.42 13.28
C TYR A 150 22.61 4.42 14.07
N ALA A 151 21.97 5.42 14.68
CA ALA A 151 22.67 6.37 15.53
C ALA A 151 23.31 5.69 16.77
N THR A 152 22.70 4.61 17.26
CA THR A 152 23.09 3.99 18.54
C THR A 152 24.07 2.82 18.36
N CYS A 153 23.81 1.96 17.38
CA CYS A 153 24.39 0.61 17.30
C CYS A 153 25.20 0.35 16.02
N LEU A 154 24.97 1.11 14.93
CA LEU A 154 25.53 0.78 13.61
C LEU A 154 27.05 0.88 13.55
N ASN A 155 27.69 1.73 14.35
CA ASN A 155 29.15 1.92 14.29
C ASN A 155 29.91 1.07 15.32
N ASP A 156 29.21 0.16 16.01
CA ASP A 156 29.86 -0.71 16.98
C ASP A 156 30.83 -1.69 16.30
N ALA A 157 32.01 -1.83 16.92
CA ALA A 157 33.08 -2.72 16.47
C ALA A 157 32.89 -4.17 16.95
N ALA A 158 32.14 -4.37 18.03
CA ALA A 158 31.81 -5.68 18.60
C ALA A 158 30.40 -5.66 19.19
N TYR A 159 29.81 -6.86 19.35
CA TYR A 159 28.49 -7.03 19.93
C TYR A 159 28.47 -6.58 21.40
N ASP A 160 27.57 -5.65 21.73
CA ASP A 160 27.32 -5.15 23.08
C ASP A 160 25.89 -5.49 23.52
N ALA A 161 25.75 -6.50 24.37
CA ALA A 161 24.46 -6.99 24.85
C ALA A 161 23.69 -5.94 25.65
N GLU A 162 24.37 -5.16 26.50
CA GLU A 162 23.71 -4.16 27.33
C GLU A 162 23.21 -2.99 26.48
N LYS A 163 23.96 -2.59 25.45
CA LYS A 163 23.55 -1.52 24.56
C LYS A 163 22.31 -1.88 23.78
N ILE A 164 22.24 -3.07 23.19
CA ILE A 164 21.03 -3.47 22.46
C ILE A 164 19.83 -3.62 23.40
N THR A 165 20.03 -4.11 24.63
CA THR A 165 18.98 -4.11 25.65
C THR A 165 18.47 -2.70 25.95
N ARG A 166 19.36 -1.73 26.21
CA ARG A 166 18.97 -0.32 26.44
C ARG A 166 18.20 0.26 25.25
N PHE A 167 18.64 0.00 24.02
CA PHE A 167 17.91 0.43 22.82
C PHE A 167 16.49 -0.15 22.77
N CYS A 168 16.34 -1.44 23.07
CA CYS A 168 15.05 -2.13 23.06
C CYS A 168 14.15 -1.75 24.25
N ASP A 169 14.68 -1.35 25.40
CA ASP A 169 13.93 -0.92 26.59
C ASP A 169 13.10 0.35 26.37
N GLU A 170 13.46 1.17 25.39
CA GLU A 170 12.68 2.35 24.99
C GLU A 170 11.48 2.00 24.07
N LEU A 171 11.40 0.77 23.54
CA LEU A 171 10.26 0.31 22.74
C LEU A 171 9.11 -0.13 23.66
N ARG A 172 7.87 0.16 23.24
CA ARG A 172 6.66 -0.14 24.01
C ARG A 172 6.53 -1.66 24.26
N PRO A 173 6.27 -2.10 25.50
CA PRO A 173 6.07 -3.51 25.79
C PRO A 173 4.75 -4.03 25.19
N GLY A 174 4.68 -5.34 24.94
CA GLY A 174 3.48 -6.02 24.45
C GLY A 174 3.47 -6.21 22.93
N ASP A 175 2.49 -6.97 22.46
CA ASP A 175 2.35 -7.32 21.05
C ASP A 175 1.63 -6.19 20.28
N PRO A 176 1.81 -6.10 18.95
CA PRO A 176 1.04 -5.18 18.12
C PRO A 176 -0.47 -5.46 18.24
N PRO A 177 -1.34 -4.45 18.02
CA PRO A 177 -1.01 -3.16 17.41
C PRO A 177 -0.50 -2.06 18.36
N GLU A 178 -0.65 -2.22 19.67
CA GLU A 178 -0.28 -1.22 20.69
C GLU A 178 1.19 -1.32 21.11
N GLY A 179 1.68 -2.55 21.30
CA GLY A 179 3.05 -2.83 21.71
C GLY A 179 4.03 -3.02 20.55
N GLN A 180 5.30 -3.22 20.87
CA GLN A 180 6.42 -3.30 19.93
C GLN A 180 7.33 -4.51 20.19
N SER A 181 6.82 -5.59 20.80
CA SER A 181 7.57 -6.83 21.08
C SER A 181 8.35 -7.34 19.87
N TYR A 182 7.71 -7.42 18.69
CA TYR A 182 8.36 -7.87 17.45
C TYR A 182 9.46 -6.91 16.97
N LEU A 183 9.31 -5.59 17.15
CA LEU A 183 10.40 -4.66 16.84
C LEU A 183 11.60 -4.88 17.79
N ARG A 184 11.36 -5.16 19.07
CA ARG A 184 12.44 -5.48 20.03
C ARG A 184 13.22 -6.72 19.58
N GLN A 185 12.51 -7.76 19.17
CA GLN A 185 13.10 -8.99 18.64
C GLN A 185 13.89 -8.68 17.37
N ALA A 186 13.30 -7.99 16.41
CA ALA A 186 13.91 -7.71 15.12
C ALA A 186 15.20 -6.90 15.22
N PHE A 187 15.20 -5.82 16.01
CA PHE A 187 16.42 -5.02 16.20
C PHE A 187 17.51 -5.80 16.95
N THR A 188 17.13 -6.71 17.85
CA THR A 188 18.08 -7.65 18.46
C THR A 188 18.71 -8.55 17.39
N ARG A 189 17.91 -9.10 16.46
CA ARG A 189 18.41 -9.94 15.36
C ARG A 189 19.26 -9.17 14.36
N TYR A 190 18.87 -7.96 13.98
CA TYR A 190 19.71 -7.10 13.14
C TYR A 190 21.05 -6.80 13.81
N TYR A 191 21.06 -6.51 15.11
CA TYR A 191 22.30 -6.26 15.82
C TYR A 191 23.19 -7.50 15.89
N GLN A 192 22.62 -8.68 16.15
CA GLN A 192 23.34 -9.96 16.07
C GLN A 192 23.95 -10.17 14.67
N ALA A 193 23.17 -9.90 13.61
CA ALA A 193 23.61 -10.08 12.23
C ALA A 193 24.80 -9.17 11.83
N LEU A 194 24.98 -8.00 12.46
CA LEU A 194 26.12 -7.11 12.20
C LEU A 194 27.48 -7.72 12.56
N PHE A 195 27.49 -8.73 13.43
CA PHE A 195 28.69 -9.40 13.94
C PHE A 195 28.76 -10.88 13.58
N GLU A 196 27.77 -11.42 12.87
CA GLU A 196 27.75 -12.82 12.47
C GLU A 196 28.69 -13.05 11.28
N SER A 197 29.60 -14.01 11.42
CA SER A 197 30.60 -14.39 10.43
C SER A 197 30.09 -15.41 9.41
N ASP A 198 29.19 -16.30 9.84
CA ASP A 198 28.61 -17.33 8.99
C ASP A 198 27.54 -16.74 8.06
N ALA A 199 27.68 -16.97 6.76
CA ALA A 199 26.80 -16.35 5.77
C ALA A 199 25.36 -16.84 5.89
N LYS A 200 25.16 -18.11 6.27
CA LYS A 200 23.85 -18.72 6.43
C LYS A 200 23.13 -18.20 7.68
N ARG A 201 23.78 -18.23 8.84
CA ARG A 201 23.22 -17.66 10.07
C ARG A 201 22.91 -16.19 9.94
N CYS A 202 23.79 -15.44 9.27
CA CYS A 202 23.52 -14.04 8.94
C CYS A 202 22.22 -13.93 8.12
N ALA A 203 22.10 -14.67 7.01
CA ALA A 203 20.89 -14.65 6.19
C ALA A 203 19.62 -15.04 6.97
N GLU A 204 19.67 -16.07 7.82
CA GLU A 204 18.53 -16.50 8.65
C GLU A 204 18.16 -15.44 9.71
N LEU A 205 19.14 -14.78 10.33
CA LEU A 205 18.89 -13.68 11.28
C LEU A 205 18.23 -12.47 10.59
N LEU A 206 18.69 -12.10 9.39
CA LEU A 206 18.07 -11.02 8.62
C LEU A 206 16.63 -11.38 8.20
N LEU A 207 16.39 -12.62 7.76
CA LEU A 207 15.04 -13.07 7.41
C LEU A 207 14.11 -13.00 8.62
N LEU A 208 14.55 -13.53 9.76
CA LEU A 208 13.79 -13.50 11.00
C LEU A 208 13.43 -12.06 11.39
N ALA A 209 14.42 -11.15 11.37
CA ALA A 209 14.18 -9.75 11.67
C ALA A 209 13.15 -9.12 10.70
N ASN A 210 13.27 -9.41 9.40
CA ASN A 210 12.35 -8.90 8.39
C ASN A 210 10.91 -9.40 8.64
N ILE A 211 10.73 -10.68 8.96
CA ILE A 211 9.42 -11.27 9.23
C ILE A 211 8.82 -10.69 10.51
N GLU A 212 9.60 -10.55 11.58
CA GLU A 212 9.14 -9.94 12.84
C GLU A 212 8.65 -8.49 12.61
N ILE A 213 9.40 -7.67 11.85
CA ILE A 213 8.93 -6.33 11.48
C ILE A 213 7.71 -6.39 10.57
N GLY A 214 7.68 -7.29 9.58
CA GLY A 214 6.53 -7.49 8.71
C GLY A 214 5.27 -7.85 9.48
N PHE A 215 5.36 -8.74 10.46
CA PHE A 215 4.24 -9.11 11.33
C PHE A 215 3.70 -7.88 12.10
N HIS A 216 4.62 -7.13 12.72
CA HIS A 216 4.30 -5.89 13.43
C HIS A 216 3.59 -4.88 12.53
N GLU A 217 4.19 -4.60 11.37
CA GLU A 217 3.70 -3.66 10.38
C GLU A 217 2.30 -4.04 9.89
N GLN A 218 2.12 -5.28 9.43
CA GLN A 218 0.88 -5.73 8.80
C GLN A 218 -0.28 -5.83 9.78
N THR A 219 0.00 -6.16 11.04
CA THR A 219 -1.01 -6.11 12.11
C THR A 219 -1.47 -4.67 12.38
N ARG A 220 -0.52 -3.73 12.43
CA ARG A 220 -0.83 -2.30 12.67
C ARG A 220 -1.52 -1.63 11.49
N LEU A 221 -1.23 -2.04 10.27
CA LEU A 221 -1.81 -1.50 9.04
C LEU A 221 -3.22 -2.01 8.73
N GLN A 222 -3.73 -3.00 9.47
CA GLN A 222 -5.03 -3.62 9.17
C GLN A 222 -6.17 -2.60 8.97
N PRO A 223 -6.32 -1.54 9.80
CA PRO A 223 -7.37 -0.54 9.58
C PRO A 223 -7.20 0.23 8.26
N GLU A 224 -5.98 0.68 7.95
CA GLU A 224 -5.71 1.44 6.73
C GLU A 224 -5.84 0.57 5.46
N ILE A 225 -5.46 -0.72 5.53
CA ILE A 225 -5.64 -1.67 4.42
C ILE A 225 -7.13 -1.93 4.18
N ALA A 226 -7.91 -2.17 5.24
CA ALA A 226 -9.34 -2.38 5.14
C ALA A 226 -10.05 -1.16 4.54
N GLU A 227 -9.70 0.04 5.00
CA GLU A 227 -10.24 1.30 4.45
C GLU A 227 -9.84 1.51 2.99
N ALA A 228 -8.59 1.19 2.62
CA ALA A 228 -8.11 1.34 1.26
C ALA A 228 -8.83 0.42 0.26
N LEU A 229 -9.22 -0.78 0.70
CA LEU A 229 -9.96 -1.77 -0.08
C LEU A 229 -11.48 -1.50 -0.08
N GLU A 230 -11.99 -0.66 0.83
CA GLU A 230 -13.41 -0.36 0.91
C GLU A 230 -13.85 0.60 -0.20
N VAL A 231 -14.66 0.09 -1.14
CA VAL A 231 -15.30 0.92 -2.17
C VAL A 231 -16.73 1.24 -1.75
N SER A 232 -16.99 2.49 -1.42
CA SER A 232 -18.36 3.00 -1.19
C SER A 232 -18.66 4.16 -2.14
N LEU A 233 -19.66 3.98 -3.00
CA LEU A 233 -20.18 5.04 -3.86
C LEU A 233 -21.39 5.71 -3.21
N VAL A 234 -21.87 6.79 -3.83
CA VAL A 234 -23.11 7.47 -3.47
C VAL A 234 -24.27 6.47 -3.45
N ASP A 235 -25.08 6.50 -2.39
CA ASP A 235 -26.27 5.65 -2.26
C ASP A 235 -27.21 5.82 -3.48
N PRO A 236 -27.67 4.72 -4.12
CA PRO A 236 -28.57 4.80 -5.28
C PRO A 236 -29.80 5.69 -5.07
N ALA A 237 -30.37 5.71 -3.85
CA ALA A 237 -31.53 6.56 -3.57
C ALA A 237 -31.15 8.04 -3.41
N GLN A 238 -29.94 8.35 -2.94
CA GLN A 238 -29.40 9.71 -2.95
C GLN A 238 -29.11 10.17 -4.39
N LEU A 239 -28.48 9.33 -5.21
CA LEU A 239 -28.19 9.63 -6.61
C LEU A 239 -29.47 9.88 -7.42
N THR A 240 -30.50 9.07 -7.20
CA THR A 240 -31.83 9.29 -7.79
C THR A 240 -32.39 10.65 -7.42
N ARG A 241 -32.33 11.03 -6.14
CA ARG A 241 -32.80 12.34 -5.66
C ARG A 241 -32.05 13.50 -6.30
N LEU A 242 -30.73 13.39 -6.44
CA LEU A 242 -29.88 14.40 -7.08
C LEU A 242 -30.19 14.54 -8.58
N LEU A 243 -30.36 13.43 -9.30
CA LEU A 243 -30.72 13.43 -10.72
C LEU A 243 -32.09 14.04 -10.98
N VAL A 244 -33.09 13.68 -10.17
CA VAL A 244 -34.44 14.25 -10.24
C VAL A 244 -34.41 15.75 -9.93
N GLY A 245 -33.72 16.17 -8.86
CA GLY A 245 -33.60 17.57 -8.48
C GLY A 245 -32.88 18.44 -9.52
N ALA A 246 -31.83 17.90 -10.15
CA ALA A 246 -31.13 18.58 -11.25
C ALA A 246 -31.99 18.70 -12.53
N SER A 247 -32.92 17.77 -12.75
CA SER A 247 -33.82 17.74 -13.90
C SER A 247 -35.07 18.61 -13.72
N LEU A 248 -35.50 18.84 -12.47
CA LEU A 248 -36.70 19.60 -12.12
C LEU A 248 -36.40 20.67 -11.05
N PRO A 249 -35.57 21.70 -11.36
CA PRO A 249 -35.06 22.66 -10.37
C PRO A 249 -36.15 23.51 -9.70
N PHE A 250 -37.37 23.55 -10.24
CA PHE A 250 -38.49 24.35 -9.73
C PHE A 250 -39.46 23.58 -8.80
N LEU A 251 -39.30 22.26 -8.64
CA LEU A 251 -40.14 21.47 -7.73
C LEU A 251 -39.42 21.27 -6.39
N GLY A 252 -39.84 22.03 -5.38
CA GLY A 252 -39.31 21.94 -4.01
C GLY A 252 -39.72 20.67 -3.25
N TRP A 253 -39.56 20.70 -1.92
CA TRP A 253 -39.84 19.61 -0.98
C TRP A 253 -41.20 18.86 -1.10
N PRO A 254 -42.32 19.42 -1.62
CA PRO A 254 -43.57 18.66 -1.74
C PRO A 254 -43.50 17.54 -2.78
N PHE A 255 -42.64 17.67 -3.80
CA PHE A 255 -42.44 16.64 -4.84
C PHE A 255 -41.69 15.42 -4.31
N SER A 256 -40.73 15.65 -3.42
CA SER A 256 -39.95 14.61 -2.75
C SER A 256 -40.84 13.70 -1.88
N LEU A 257 -41.83 14.29 -1.20
CA LEU A 257 -42.85 13.58 -0.42
C LEU A 257 -43.78 12.72 -1.30
N GLY A 258 -44.19 13.24 -2.46
CA GLY A 258 -45.00 12.51 -3.43
C GLY A 258 -44.29 11.29 -4.01
N LEU A 259 -43.01 11.42 -4.36
CA LEU A 259 -42.17 10.30 -4.83
C LEU A 259 -41.96 9.22 -3.76
N PHE A 260 -41.75 9.64 -2.50
CA PHE A 260 -41.62 8.72 -1.37
C PHE A 260 -42.92 7.93 -1.12
N ALA A 261 -44.08 8.60 -1.15
CA ALA A 261 -45.39 7.95 -1.02
C ALA A 261 -45.69 7.00 -2.19
N LEU A 262 -45.32 7.37 -3.43
CA LEU A 262 -45.49 6.50 -4.60
C LEU A 262 -44.63 5.23 -4.51
N ARG A 263 -43.40 5.36 -4.00
CA ARG A 263 -42.47 4.24 -3.78
C ARG A 263 -43.02 3.23 -2.77
N LEU A 264 -43.66 3.70 -1.69
CA LEU A 264 -44.30 2.82 -0.71
C LEU A 264 -45.44 1.98 -1.30
N LEU A 265 -46.16 2.52 -2.30
CA LEU A 265 -47.33 1.89 -2.92
C LEU A 265 -47.01 1.04 -4.16
N ARG A 266 -45.95 1.37 -4.92
CA ARG A 266 -45.66 0.76 -6.24
C ARG A 266 -44.28 0.09 -6.36
N GLY A 267 -43.46 0.13 -5.31
CA GLY A 267 -42.08 -0.36 -5.38
C GLY A 267 -41.15 0.60 -6.13
N PRO A 268 -39.87 0.21 -6.35
CA PRO A 268 -38.88 1.07 -6.99
C PRO A 268 -39.22 1.35 -8.46
N SER A 269 -39.01 2.59 -8.88
CA SER A 269 -39.18 3.00 -10.28
C SER A 269 -38.15 2.38 -11.21
N ARG A 270 -38.43 2.34 -12.52
CA ARG A 270 -37.45 1.89 -13.54
C ARG A 270 -36.15 2.68 -13.48
N LEU A 271 -36.23 3.97 -13.16
CA LEU A 271 -35.06 4.83 -12.99
C LEU A 271 -34.26 4.43 -11.75
N GLU A 272 -34.90 4.17 -10.61
CA GLU A 272 -34.22 3.70 -9.38
C GLU A 272 -33.52 2.35 -9.60
N LEU A 273 -34.14 1.43 -10.33
CA LEU A 273 -33.53 0.15 -10.68
C LEU A 273 -32.33 0.33 -11.63
N ALA A 274 -32.45 1.17 -12.65
CA ALA A 274 -31.35 1.47 -13.57
C ALA A 274 -30.17 2.16 -12.86
N ILE A 275 -30.46 3.11 -11.97
CA ILE A 275 -29.45 3.77 -11.13
C ILE A 275 -28.79 2.75 -10.19
N GLY A 276 -29.57 1.88 -9.55
CA GLY A 276 -29.04 0.82 -8.70
C GLY A 276 -28.09 -0.11 -9.43
N LYS A 277 -28.47 -0.53 -10.65
CA LYS A 277 -27.60 -1.33 -11.53
C LYS A 277 -26.32 -0.57 -11.90
N LEU A 278 -26.44 0.69 -12.31
CA LEU A 278 -25.27 1.50 -12.66
C LEU A 278 -24.30 1.70 -11.49
N VAL A 279 -24.81 1.98 -10.28
CA VAL A 279 -23.98 2.11 -9.08
C VAL A 279 -23.28 0.78 -8.77
N ALA A 280 -23.98 -0.35 -8.84
CA ALA A 280 -23.39 -1.66 -8.58
C ALA A 280 -22.28 -2.02 -9.58
N GLU A 281 -22.53 -1.82 -10.89
CA GLU A 281 -21.54 -2.05 -11.95
C GLU A 281 -20.32 -1.13 -11.77
N THR A 282 -20.55 0.16 -11.51
CA THR A 282 -19.47 1.13 -11.29
C THR A 282 -18.66 0.77 -10.04
N GLN A 283 -19.31 0.36 -8.96
CA GLN A 283 -18.66 -0.06 -7.72
C GLN A 283 -17.81 -1.32 -7.95
N GLN A 284 -18.29 -2.26 -8.76
CA GLN A 284 -17.53 -3.44 -9.14
C GLN A 284 -16.29 -3.08 -9.95
N GLN A 285 -16.39 -2.18 -10.94
CA GLN A 285 -15.23 -1.75 -11.73
C GLN A 285 -14.19 -1.01 -10.89
N ILE A 286 -14.63 -0.11 -9.99
CA ILE A 286 -13.72 0.58 -9.07
C ILE A 286 -13.04 -0.41 -8.13
N ARG A 287 -13.78 -1.40 -7.61
CA ARG A 287 -13.21 -2.45 -6.77
C ARG A 287 -12.14 -3.23 -7.52
N LEU A 288 -12.41 -3.68 -8.74
CA LEU A 288 -11.42 -4.40 -9.55
C LEU A 288 -10.15 -3.56 -9.78
N LEU A 289 -10.32 -2.28 -10.12
CA LEU A 289 -9.20 -1.36 -10.38
C LEU A 289 -8.37 -1.09 -9.11
N ILE A 290 -9.02 -0.84 -7.97
CA ILE A 290 -8.34 -0.65 -6.68
C ILE A 290 -7.64 -1.94 -6.26
N THR A 291 -8.31 -3.09 -6.36
CA THR A 291 -7.74 -4.39 -6.05
C THR A 291 -6.54 -4.68 -6.95
N GLU A 292 -6.62 -4.52 -8.26
CA GLU A 292 -5.49 -4.76 -9.18
C GLU A 292 -4.27 -3.90 -8.81
N HIS A 293 -4.50 -2.61 -8.52
CA HIS A 293 -3.44 -1.68 -8.17
C HIS A 293 -2.82 -1.98 -6.79
N MET A 294 -3.64 -2.36 -5.81
CA MET A 294 -3.19 -2.76 -4.47
C MET A 294 -2.54 -4.15 -4.46
N MET A 295 -2.98 -5.04 -5.34
CA MET A 295 -2.48 -6.42 -5.51
C MET A 295 -1.30 -6.51 -6.47
N THR A 296 -0.56 -5.41 -6.63
CA THR A 296 0.65 -5.39 -7.45
C THR A 296 1.76 -4.66 -6.70
N ILE A 297 2.97 -5.24 -6.65
CA ILE A 297 4.18 -4.55 -6.22
C ILE A 297 5.15 -4.47 -7.40
N GLY A 298 5.45 -3.24 -7.83
CA GLY A 298 6.48 -2.98 -8.83
C GLY A 298 7.88 -3.16 -8.26
N LEU A 299 8.67 -4.03 -8.90
CA LEU A 299 10.08 -4.27 -8.63
C LEU A 299 10.98 -3.53 -9.64
N PRO A 300 12.27 -3.35 -9.33
CA PRO A 300 13.23 -2.75 -10.25
C PRO A 300 13.30 -3.53 -11.57
N GLY A 301 13.52 -2.81 -12.69
CA GLY A 301 13.61 -3.43 -14.02
C GLY A 301 12.26 -3.68 -14.71
N GLY A 302 11.13 -3.30 -14.09
CA GLY A 302 9.79 -3.46 -14.67
C GLY A 302 9.15 -4.82 -14.38
N GLU A 303 9.76 -5.62 -13.52
CA GLU A 303 9.08 -6.79 -12.92
C GLU A 303 7.95 -6.31 -12.01
N ALA A 304 6.83 -7.03 -12.01
CA ALA A 304 5.69 -6.77 -11.16
C ALA A 304 5.28 -8.07 -10.47
N LEU A 305 5.21 -8.04 -9.14
CA LEU A 305 4.63 -9.13 -8.36
C LEU A 305 3.13 -8.92 -8.27
N HIS A 306 2.35 -9.89 -8.71
CA HIS A 306 0.92 -9.92 -8.49
C HIS A 306 0.64 -10.67 -7.19
N LEU A 307 0.12 -9.98 -6.19
CA LEU A 307 0.00 -10.49 -4.82
C LEU A 307 -0.99 -11.66 -4.70
N GLY A 308 -1.87 -11.84 -5.67
CA GLY A 308 -2.79 -12.98 -5.77
C GLY A 308 -2.29 -14.12 -6.67
N GLN A 309 -1.02 -14.10 -7.06
CA GLN A 309 -0.38 -15.18 -7.80
C GLN A 309 0.82 -15.70 -7.00
N ASP A 310 1.15 -16.98 -7.21
CA ASP A 310 2.34 -17.58 -6.64
C ASP A 310 3.59 -16.82 -7.08
N LEU A 311 4.50 -16.63 -6.12
CA LEU A 311 5.81 -16.07 -6.35
C LEU A 311 6.62 -16.99 -7.28
N ARG A 312 7.39 -16.37 -8.18
CA ARG A 312 8.16 -17.08 -9.22
C ARG A 312 9.65 -17.17 -8.90
N ALA A 313 10.06 -16.73 -7.73
CA ALA A 313 11.44 -16.80 -7.26
C ALA A 313 11.83 -18.23 -6.88
N GLU A 314 13.08 -18.39 -6.48
CA GLU A 314 13.57 -19.57 -5.79
C GLU A 314 14.19 -19.13 -4.47
N TYR A 315 14.13 -19.97 -3.43
CA TYR A 315 14.84 -19.67 -2.19
C TYR A 315 16.35 -19.67 -2.42
N PRO A 316 17.07 -18.61 -2.00
CA PRO A 316 18.50 -18.54 -2.19
C PRO A 316 19.19 -19.63 -1.36
N PRO A 317 20.38 -20.13 -1.79
CA PRO A 317 21.00 -21.31 -1.18
C PRO A 317 21.10 -21.29 0.36
N PRO A 318 21.42 -20.16 1.03
CA PRO A 318 21.47 -20.12 2.49
C PRO A 318 20.12 -20.32 3.18
N LEU A 319 19.01 -20.04 2.48
CA LEU A 319 17.64 -20.06 3.00
C LEU A 319 16.80 -21.22 2.45
N GLN A 320 17.37 -22.12 1.64
CA GLN A 320 16.65 -23.31 1.16
C GLN A 320 16.29 -24.26 2.30
N GLN A 321 17.15 -24.37 3.31
CA GLN A 321 16.92 -25.20 4.49
C GLN A 321 17.12 -24.37 5.76
N ILE A 322 16.04 -24.09 6.48
CA ILE A 322 16.08 -23.27 7.69
C ILE A 322 16.59 -24.07 8.88
N THR A 323 17.65 -23.57 9.52
CA THR A 323 18.28 -24.19 10.70
C THR A 323 18.12 -23.38 11.99
N HIS A 324 17.91 -22.06 11.89
CA HIS A 324 17.69 -21.22 13.06
C HIS A 324 16.36 -21.58 13.76
N PRO A 325 16.39 -21.96 15.05
CA PRO A 325 15.21 -22.49 15.75
C PRO A 325 14.07 -21.48 15.85
N ASP A 326 14.37 -20.22 16.21
CA ASP A 326 13.33 -19.19 16.34
C ASP A 326 12.70 -18.85 14.98
N LEU A 327 13.47 -18.93 13.89
CA LEU A 327 12.95 -18.68 12.55
C LEU A 327 12.03 -19.81 12.11
N ARG A 328 12.42 -21.07 12.36
CA ARG A 328 11.55 -22.22 12.13
C ARG A 328 10.24 -22.09 12.92
N SER A 329 10.33 -21.78 14.20
CA SER A 329 9.14 -21.60 15.05
C SER A 329 8.21 -20.48 14.55
N LEU A 330 8.77 -19.40 14.00
CA LEU A 330 7.97 -18.32 13.44
C LEU A 330 7.35 -18.72 12.10
N LEU A 331 8.09 -19.38 11.22
CA LEU A 331 7.57 -19.90 9.95
C LEU A 331 6.42 -20.89 10.18
N ASP A 332 6.56 -21.81 11.14
CA ASP A 332 5.50 -22.76 11.52
C ASP A 332 4.18 -22.05 11.94
N GLN A 333 4.24 -20.77 12.34
CA GLN A 333 3.08 -19.97 12.71
C GLN A 333 2.46 -19.22 11.51
N VAL A 334 3.26 -18.79 10.54
CA VAL A 334 2.85 -17.80 9.53
C VAL A 334 2.87 -18.30 8.09
N ASP A 335 3.54 -19.42 7.83
CA ASP A 335 3.71 -20.04 6.52
C ASP A 335 3.03 -21.41 6.51
N PRO A 336 1.81 -21.53 5.93
CA PRO A 336 1.09 -22.79 5.82
C PRO A 336 1.68 -23.74 4.78
N THR A 337 2.57 -23.27 3.89
CA THR A 337 3.20 -24.08 2.82
C THR A 337 4.73 -24.03 2.95
N PRO A 338 5.28 -24.53 4.07
CA PRO A 338 6.70 -24.37 4.38
C PRO A 338 7.57 -24.99 3.29
N ASP A 339 8.66 -24.27 2.98
CA ASP A 339 9.66 -24.67 1.99
C ASP A 339 9.11 -24.79 0.55
N SER A 340 7.95 -24.17 0.28
CA SER A 340 7.35 -24.04 -1.05
C SER A 340 7.06 -22.56 -1.34
N LEU A 341 6.99 -22.19 -2.61
CA LEU A 341 6.41 -20.91 -3.06
C LEU A 341 5.06 -21.12 -3.76
N HIS A 342 4.59 -22.37 -3.83
CA HIS A 342 3.26 -22.71 -4.33
C HIS A 342 2.20 -22.33 -3.33
N GLU A 343 1.07 -21.82 -3.82
CA GLU A 343 -0.04 -21.32 -2.99
C GLU A 343 0.34 -20.11 -2.12
N SER A 344 1.42 -19.40 -2.47
CA SER A 344 1.86 -18.18 -1.80
C SER A 344 0.95 -16.98 -2.10
N GLY A 345 0.21 -17.02 -3.22
CA GLY A 345 -0.73 -15.96 -3.61
C GLY A 345 -1.87 -15.73 -2.61
N ALA A 346 -2.08 -14.49 -2.19
CA ALA A 346 -3.18 -14.11 -1.31
C ALA A 346 -4.47 -13.86 -2.12
N MET A 347 -5.54 -14.55 -1.78
CA MET A 347 -6.84 -14.40 -2.44
C MET A 347 -7.60 -13.18 -1.90
N ASP A 348 -7.48 -12.92 -0.61
CA ASP A 348 -8.02 -11.75 0.07
C ASP A 348 -6.92 -11.00 0.81
N TRP A 349 -6.45 -9.90 0.24
CA TRP A 349 -5.42 -9.06 0.88
C TRP A 349 -5.86 -8.42 2.19
N SER A 350 -7.17 -8.34 2.46
CA SER A 350 -7.66 -7.87 3.76
C SER A 350 -7.49 -8.94 4.86
N ASN A 351 -7.34 -10.21 4.49
CA ASN A 351 -7.05 -11.32 5.39
C ASN A 351 -5.58 -11.26 5.83
N LEU A 352 -5.35 -11.03 7.13
CA LEU A 352 -4.00 -10.90 7.67
C LEU A 352 -3.15 -12.18 7.51
N PRO A 353 -3.62 -13.39 7.85
CA PRO A 353 -2.89 -14.63 7.59
C PRO A 353 -2.44 -14.81 6.13
N GLU A 354 -3.35 -14.65 5.16
CA GLU A 354 -3.00 -14.78 3.73
C GLU A 354 -1.96 -13.75 3.30
N ARG A 355 -2.13 -12.50 3.75
CA ARG A 355 -1.19 -11.41 3.44
C ARG A 355 0.19 -11.65 4.05
N LEU A 356 0.24 -12.12 5.30
CA LEU A 356 1.51 -12.43 5.97
C LEU A 356 2.25 -13.59 5.30
N HIS A 357 1.53 -14.64 4.90
CA HIS A 357 2.09 -15.75 4.15
C HIS A 357 2.82 -15.26 2.89
N PHE A 358 2.14 -14.49 2.04
CA PHE A 358 2.76 -13.92 0.83
C PHE A 358 4.01 -13.09 1.14
N ILE A 359 3.94 -12.23 2.16
CA ILE A 359 5.05 -11.32 2.52
C ILE A 359 6.27 -12.10 3.04
N VAL A 360 6.05 -13.15 3.83
CA VAL A 360 7.11 -14.02 4.38
C VAL A 360 7.87 -14.71 3.25
N ASP A 361 7.14 -15.31 2.31
CA ASP A 361 7.71 -15.96 1.14
C ASP A 361 8.43 -14.98 0.22
N MET A 362 7.87 -13.78 0.05
CA MET A 362 8.50 -12.71 -0.70
C MET A 362 9.83 -12.30 -0.05
N PHE A 363 9.86 -12.12 1.28
CA PHE A 363 11.08 -11.81 2.01
C PHE A 363 12.13 -12.91 1.84
N ARG A 364 11.74 -14.18 1.97
CA ARG A 364 12.65 -15.33 1.85
C ARG A 364 13.17 -15.51 0.42
N GLY A 365 12.30 -15.48 -0.58
CA GLY A 365 12.64 -15.70 -1.99
C GLY A 365 13.47 -14.58 -2.61
N TYR A 366 13.21 -13.33 -2.22
CA TYR A 366 13.87 -12.17 -2.82
C TYR A 366 15.02 -11.61 -1.96
N GLN A 367 15.38 -12.24 -0.83
CA GLN A 367 16.39 -11.70 0.11
C GLN A 367 17.74 -11.37 -0.54
N GLN A 368 18.17 -12.16 -1.54
CA GLN A 368 19.46 -11.99 -2.19
C GLN A 368 19.35 -11.44 -3.62
N THR A 369 18.18 -10.91 -4.00
CA THR A 369 17.94 -10.31 -5.31
C THR A 369 18.66 -8.96 -5.41
N GLN A 370 19.72 -8.91 -6.22
CA GLN A 370 20.59 -7.72 -6.33
C GLN A 370 19.85 -6.48 -6.83
N ASP A 371 18.86 -6.66 -7.70
CA ASP A 371 18.14 -5.54 -8.30
C ASP A 371 17.36 -4.72 -7.27
N LEU A 372 16.97 -5.32 -6.14
CA LEU A 372 16.28 -4.62 -5.06
C LEU A 372 17.11 -3.48 -4.44
N PHE A 373 18.43 -3.50 -4.59
CA PHE A 373 19.33 -2.46 -4.08
C PHE A 373 19.50 -1.27 -5.02
N ARG A 374 18.88 -1.29 -6.21
CA ARG A 374 18.91 -0.15 -7.14
C ARG A 374 18.22 1.06 -6.51
N SER A 375 18.72 2.25 -6.84
CA SER A 375 18.09 3.51 -6.40
C SER A 375 16.67 3.62 -7.00
N PRO A 376 15.65 3.97 -6.19
CA PRO A 376 14.29 4.14 -6.69
C PRO A 376 14.17 5.36 -7.62
N PHE A 377 15.08 6.33 -7.50
CA PHE A 377 15.11 7.57 -8.28
C PHE A 377 16.50 7.80 -8.89
N THR A 378 16.53 8.54 -10.00
CA THR A 378 17.80 9.00 -10.60
C THR A 378 18.48 10.06 -9.72
N PRO A 379 19.81 10.28 -9.84
CA PRO A 379 20.51 11.30 -9.04
C PRO A 379 19.88 12.70 -9.11
N LYS A 380 19.47 13.13 -10.31
CA LYS A 380 18.79 14.42 -10.53
C LYS A 380 17.44 14.51 -9.82
N GLN A 381 16.69 13.40 -9.79
CA GLN A 381 15.42 13.33 -9.08
C GLN A 381 15.67 13.38 -7.56
N THR A 382 16.67 12.66 -7.05
CA THR A 382 17.06 12.70 -5.64
C THR A 382 17.48 14.11 -5.20
N GLU A 383 18.25 14.83 -6.01
CA GLU A 383 18.62 16.23 -5.75
C GLU A 383 17.39 17.14 -5.66
N SER A 384 16.45 17.02 -6.60
CA SER A 384 15.20 17.78 -6.62
C SER A 384 14.37 17.49 -5.36
N LEU A 385 14.24 16.22 -5.00
CA LEU A 385 13.52 15.79 -3.79
C LEU A 385 14.14 16.35 -2.51
N LYS A 386 15.48 16.31 -2.40
CA LYS A 386 16.19 16.86 -1.23
C LYS A 386 16.07 18.39 -1.13
N ALA A 387 15.84 19.07 -2.25
CA ALA A 387 15.50 20.49 -2.29
C ALA A 387 14.00 20.78 -2.01
N GLY A 388 13.19 19.76 -1.75
CA GLY A 388 11.74 19.89 -1.54
C GLY A 388 10.94 20.15 -2.82
N GLN A 389 11.51 19.81 -3.98
CA GLN A 389 10.89 20.03 -5.29
C GLN A 389 10.39 18.71 -5.88
N LEU A 390 9.28 18.78 -6.62
CA LEU A 390 8.80 17.63 -7.39
C LEU A 390 9.77 17.34 -8.54
N PRO A 391 10.28 16.09 -8.65
CA PRO A 391 11.15 15.71 -9.75
C PRO A 391 10.40 15.74 -11.09
N GLY A 392 11.14 15.97 -12.19
CA GLY A 392 10.62 15.74 -13.54
C GLY A 392 10.77 14.27 -13.98
N GLY A 393 10.01 13.88 -15.00
CA GLY A 393 10.03 12.53 -15.59
C GLY A 393 9.08 11.55 -14.88
N SER A 394 9.16 10.26 -15.22
CA SER A 394 8.46 9.21 -14.49
C SER A 394 9.22 8.84 -13.21
N PHE A 395 8.49 8.58 -12.12
CA PHE A 395 9.04 8.22 -10.82
C PHE A 395 8.07 7.39 -9.99
#